data_AF-R6ZR23-F1
#
_entry.id   AF-R6ZR23-F1
#
_cell.length_a   1.000
_cell.length_b   1.000
_cell.length_c   1.000
_cell.angle_alpha   90.00
_cell.angle_beta   90.00
_cell.angle_gamma   90.00
#
_symmetry.space_group_name_H-M   'P 1'
#
loop_
_entity.id
_entity.type
_entity.pdbx_description
1 polymer ?
#
loop_
_entity_poly.entity_id
_entity_poly.type
_entity_poly.pdbx_seq_one_letter_code
_entity_poly.pdbx_strand_id
1 'polypeptide(L)'
;MENRGSKEETLYYMIEGWNGEIADTDAYFHAAYRQEHPVQKGHAYTVIDGIEGKGIFAGLSFAAGMNGNNTCWVEGEPKMYLDGDQYPTINYTGTEDYFCGSYAFGNDILLHKYQTFSGLYAGMYAILGNDSQEMYNGQQRFLLYRFHVKDPVYFQTSFRMTMDNLGWTGARYDDYTSVAYWYMEKPSRLSAGLPSDEEMIMK
;
A
#
# COMPACT_ATOMS: atom_id res chain seq x y z
N MET A 1 13.06 -10.20 15.01
CA MET A 1 13.75 -9.05 14.41
C MET A 1 14.99 -9.56 13.71
N GLU A 2 15.29 -9.07 12.51
CA GLU A 2 16.45 -9.46 11.70
C GLU A 2 17.15 -8.20 11.23
N ASN A 3 18.48 -8.12 11.39
CA ASN A 3 19.28 -7.03 10.83
C ASN A 3 19.82 -7.46 9.46
N ARG A 4 19.33 -6.81 8.40
CA ARG A 4 19.72 -7.06 7.00
C ARG A 4 20.73 -6.01 6.48
N GLY A 5 21.25 -5.15 7.36
CA GLY A 5 22.28 -4.17 7.04
C GLY A 5 23.71 -4.70 7.22
N SER A 6 24.70 -3.92 6.76
CA SER A 6 26.13 -4.24 6.91
C SER A 6 26.74 -3.74 8.22
N LYS A 7 25.96 -3.05 9.05
CA LYS A 7 26.40 -2.47 10.34
C LYS A 7 25.56 -3.03 11.47
N GLU A 8 26.17 -3.16 12.63
CA GLU A 8 25.44 -3.46 13.87
C GLU A 8 24.57 -2.27 14.26
N GLU A 9 23.33 -2.55 14.66
CA GLU A 9 22.35 -1.54 15.03
C GLU A 9 21.78 -1.84 16.42
N THR A 10 21.52 -0.79 17.19
CA THR A 10 20.86 -0.93 18.50
C THR A 10 19.35 -0.73 18.34
N LEU A 11 18.57 -1.75 18.71
CA LEU A 11 17.11 -1.74 18.63
C LEU A 11 16.48 -1.62 20.02
N TYR A 12 15.57 -0.67 20.17
CA TYR A 12 14.68 -0.56 21.33
C TYR A 12 13.26 -0.91 20.89
N TYR A 13 12.61 -1.84 21.60
CA TYR A 13 11.25 -2.26 21.28
C TYR A 13 10.46 -2.57 22.55
N MET A 14 9.14 -2.49 22.43
CA MET A 14 8.19 -2.93 23.45
C MET A 14 7.13 -3.78 22.76
N ILE A 15 6.89 -4.98 23.28
CA ILE A 15 5.77 -5.83 22.87
C ILE A 15 4.87 -5.94 24.08
N GLU A 16 3.74 -5.22 24.02
CA GLU A 16 2.68 -5.34 25.00
C GLU A 16 1.63 -6.32 24.47
N GLY A 17 1.03 -7.06 25.39
CA GLY A 17 0.02 -8.04 25.04
C GLY A 17 -0.81 -8.41 26.26
N TRP A 18 -1.85 -9.18 26.01
CA TRP A 18 -2.70 -9.75 27.04
C TRP A 18 -2.43 -11.26 27.15
N ASN A 19 -2.49 -11.79 28.36
CA ASN A 19 -2.34 -13.22 28.63
C ASN A 19 -3.68 -13.79 29.13
N GLY A 20 -4.24 -14.73 28.37
CA GLY A 20 -5.43 -15.47 28.72
C GLY A 20 -5.86 -16.39 27.58
N GLU A 21 -7.06 -16.94 27.68
CA GLU A 21 -7.62 -17.81 26.65
C GLU A 21 -7.98 -17.01 25.39
N ILE A 22 -7.54 -17.51 24.23
CA ILE A 22 -7.91 -16.97 22.91
C ILE A 22 -9.19 -17.68 22.49
N ALA A 23 -10.23 -16.93 22.13
CA ALA A 23 -11.47 -17.53 21.69
C ALA A 23 -11.30 -18.18 20.31
N ASP A 24 -12.04 -19.25 20.03
CA ASP A 24 -12.05 -19.89 18.70
C ASP A 24 -12.55 -18.93 17.58
N THR A 25 -13.19 -17.82 17.97
CA THR A 25 -13.66 -16.76 17.07
C THR A 25 -12.63 -15.66 16.83
N ASP A 26 -11.53 -15.63 17.58
CA ASP A 26 -10.49 -14.62 17.42
C ASP A 26 -9.69 -14.88 16.14
N ALA A 27 -9.41 -13.82 15.41
CA ALA A 27 -8.70 -13.90 14.15
C ALA A 27 -7.21 -13.58 14.31
N TYR A 28 -6.40 -14.13 13.41
CA TYR A 28 -4.95 -13.99 13.42
C TYR A 28 -4.54 -12.86 12.50
N PHE A 29 -3.77 -11.90 13.03
CA PHE A 29 -3.21 -10.79 12.25
C PHE A 29 -2.13 -11.27 11.29
N HIS A 30 -2.18 -10.76 10.07
CA HIS A 30 -1.20 -10.99 9.02
C HIS A 30 -0.80 -9.66 8.38
N ALA A 31 0.46 -9.59 7.97
CA ALA A 31 0.99 -8.47 7.20
C ALA A 31 1.94 -8.98 6.12
N ALA A 32 1.87 -8.40 4.93
CA ALA A 32 2.77 -8.73 3.83
C ALA A 32 3.29 -7.47 3.15
N TYR A 33 4.61 -7.40 3.04
CA TYR A 33 5.30 -6.38 2.26
C TYR A 33 5.39 -6.80 0.80
N ARG A 34 5.24 -5.84 -0.11
CA ARG A 34 5.50 -5.99 -1.54
C ARG A 34 6.00 -4.68 -2.14
N GLN A 35 6.75 -4.78 -3.22
CA GLN A 35 7.23 -3.63 -3.99
C GLN A 35 7.37 -4.00 -5.46
N GLU A 36 7.26 -3.01 -6.34
CA GLU A 36 7.67 -3.06 -7.74
C GLU A 36 8.29 -1.70 -8.12
N HIS A 37 9.57 -1.71 -8.49
CA HIS A 37 10.38 -0.52 -8.78
C HIS A 37 11.05 -0.65 -10.16
N PRO A 38 10.40 -0.27 -11.27
CA PRO A 38 9.04 0.26 -11.38
C PRO A 38 7.97 -0.85 -11.52
N VAL A 39 6.70 -0.47 -11.38
CA VAL A 39 5.58 -1.32 -11.81
C VAL A 39 5.71 -1.67 -13.29
N GLN A 40 5.53 -2.95 -13.63
CA GLN A 40 5.73 -3.42 -15.00
C GLN A 40 4.71 -2.82 -15.99
N LYS A 41 5.20 -2.41 -17.16
CA LYS A 41 4.37 -1.84 -18.24
C LYS A 41 3.20 -2.73 -18.62
N GLY A 42 1.99 -2.18 -18.54
CA GLY A 42 0.76 -2.87 -18.92
C GLY A 42 0.21 -3.83 -17.86
N HIS A 43 0.81 -3.82 -16.66
CA HIS A 43 0.36 -4.61 -15.52
C HIS A 43 -0.07 -3.69 -14.38
N ALA A 44 -1.06 -4.16 -13.60
CA ALA A 44 -1.38 -3.56 -12.33
C ALA A 44 -0.37 -4.02 -11.29
N TYR A 45 0.01 -3.12 -10.37
CA TYR A 45 0.76 -3.48 -9.19
C TYR A 45 -0.09 -4.42 -8.34
N THR A 46 0.45 -5.57 -7.94
CA THR A 46 -0.27 -6.45 -7.02
C THR A 46 0.03 -6.01 -5.60
N VAL A 47 -0.97 -5.62 -4.81
CA VAL A 47 -0.79 -5.29 -3.39
C VAL A 47 -0.63 -6.57 -2.57
N ILE A 48 -1.54 -7.52 -2.77
CA ILE A 48 -1.53 -8.83 -2.12
C ILE A 48 -2.36 -9.83 -2.94
N ASP A 49 -1.93 -11.09 -2.97
CA ASP A 49 -2.59 -12.22 -3.61
C ASP A 49 -2.25 -13.53 -2.88
N GLY A 50 -2.87 -14.64 -3.30
CA GLY A 50 -2.62 -15.96 -2.71
C GLY A 50 -3.15 -16.12 -1.28
N ILE A 51 -4.07 -15.24 -0.85
CA ILE A 51 -4.79 -15.43 0.42
C ILE A 51 -5.91 -16.42 0.18
N GLU A 52 -5.91 -17.51 0.94
CA GLU A 52 -6.93 -18.57 0.91
C GLU A 52 -7.56 -18.75 2.30
N GLY A 53 -8.87 -18.94 2.32
CA GLY A 53 -9.68 -19.08 3.53
C GLY A 53 -10.48 -17.81 3.84
N LYS A 54 -11.14 -17.84 5.01
CA LYS A 54 -12.02 -16.78 5.48
C LYS A 54 -11.26 -15.74 6.29
N GLY A 55 -11.55 -14.46 6.03
CA GLY A 55 -10.82 -13.37 6.65
C GLY A 55 -11.42 -11.99 6.45
N ILE A 56 -10.64 -11.00 6.88
CA ILE A 56 -11.00 -9.58 6.88
C ILE A 56 -9.78 -8.80 6.41
N PHE A 57 -9.88 -8.12 5.27
CA PHE A 57 -8.86 -7.18 4.85
C PHE A 57 -8.99 -5.89 5.67
N ALA A 58 -7.89 -5.51 6.33
CA ALA A 58 -7.86 -4.44 7.32
C ALA A 58 -7.24 -3.14 6.77
N GLY A 59 -6.63 -3.16 5.58
CA GLY A 59 -6.08 -1.98 4.92
C GLY A 59 -4.63 -2.15 4.48
N LEU A 60 -3.99 -1.03 4.13
CA LEU A 60 -2.59 -1.00 3.74
C LEU A 60 -1.90 0.32 4.07
N SER A 61 -0.57 0.23 4.18
CA SER A 61 0.34 1.36 3.99
C SER A 61 0.88 1.29 2.58
N PHE A 62 1.06 2.45 1.94
CA PHE A 62 1.44 2.53 0.54
C PHE A 62 2.43 3.69 0.32
N ALA A 63 3.41 3.46 -0.55
CA ALA A 63 4.35 4.48 -0.99
C ALA A 63 4.43 4.45 -2.52
N ALA A 64 4.39 5.64 -3.13
CA ALA A 64 4.55 5.84 -4.56
C ALA A 64 5.72 6.79 -4.84
N GLY A 65 6.66 6.38 -5.69
CA GLY A 65 7.81 7.16 -6.15
C GLY A 65 7.72 7.50 -7.64
N MET A 66 7.72 8.79 -7.97
CA MET A 66 7.48 9.26 -9.34
C MET A 66 8.73 9.21 -10.20
N ASN A 67 8.74 8.36 -11.23
CA ASN A 67 9.88 8.19 -12.14
C ASN A 67 9.87 9.13 -13.35
N GLY A 68 8.79 9.88 -13.54
CA GLY A 68 8.66 10.86 -14.63
C GLY A 68 7.94 12.12 -14.19
N ASN A 69 7.66 12.99 -15.15
CA ASN A 69 6.90 14.22 -14.89
C ASN A 69 5.60 13.91 -14.16
N ASN A 70 5.32 14.69 -13.13
CA ASN A 70 4.17 14.48 -12.26
C ASN A 70 2.90 15.10 -12.88
N THR A 71 2.35 14.43 -13.89
CA THR A 71 1.17 14.86 -14.67
C THR A 71 -0.14 14.28 -14.14
N CYS A 72 -0.31 14.26 -12.81
CA CYS A 72 -1.33 13.47 -12.08
C CYS A 72 -1.06 11.95 -12.17
N TRP A 73 -0.62 11.36 -11.04
CA TRP A 73 -0.26 9.93 -10.94
C TRP A 73 -1.33 9.08 -10.26
N VAL A 74 -2.42 9.69 -9.81
CA VAL A 74 -3.37 9.09 -8.88
C VAL A 74 -4.55 8.40 -9.58
N GLU A 75 -4.65 8.47 -10.90
CA GLU A 75 -5.81 7.94 -11.66
C GLU A 75 -5.90 6.40 -11.69
N GLY A 76 -4.86 5.70 -11.23
CA GLY A 76 -4.86 4.24 -11.17
C GLY A 76 -5.88 3.71 -10.18
N GLU A 77 -6.76 2.79 -10.61
CA GLU A 77 -7.83 2.23 -9.81
C GLU A 77 -7.35 1.09 -8.88
N PRO A 78 -7.59 1.18 -7.56
CA PRO A 78 -7.50 0.03 -6.67
C PRO A 78 -8.66 -0.94 -6.87
N LYS A 79 -8.34 -2.23 -6.98
CA LYS A 79 -9.27 -3.32 -7.28
C LYS A 79 -9.14 -4.43 -6.24
N MET A 80 -10.26 -4.89 -5.69
CA MET A 80 -10.32 -6.03 -4.79
C MET A 80 -11.17 -7.14 -5.41
N TYR A 81 -10.64 -8.35 -5.35
CA TYR A 81 -11.25 -9.58 -5.85
C TYR A 81 -11.53 -10.47 -4.64
N LEU A 82 -12.80 -10.71 -4.36
CA LEU A 82 -13.24 -11.53 -3.25
C LEU A 82 -13.64 -12.90 -3.79
N ASP A 83 -13.31 -13.96 -3.04
CA ASP A 83 -13.87 -15.30 -3.22
C ASP A 83 -13.71 -15.92 -4.62
N GLY A 84 -12.63 -15.54 -5.31
CA GLY A 84 -12.28 -16.05 -6.64
C GLY A 84 -13.02 -15.37 -7.79
N ASP A 85 -13.65 -14.22 -7.55
CA ASP A 85 -14.36 -13.46 -8.59
C ASP A 85 -13.45 -13.11 -9.79
N GLN A 86 -13.98 -13.33 -10.99
CA GLN A 86 -13.27 -13.02 -12.24
C GLN A 86 -13.08 -11.51 -12.44
N TYR A 87 -14.05 -10.71 -11.99
CA TYR A 87 -14.06 -9.25 -12.06
C TYR A 87 -13.87 -8.68 -10.66
N PRO A 88 -13.32 -7.45 -10.50
CA PRO A 88 -13.19 -6.86 -9.18
C PRO A 88 -14.57 -6.71 -8.52
N THR A 89 -14.76 -7.33 -7.37
CA THR A 89 -15.96 -7.21 -6.54
C THR A 89 -16.09 -5.78 -6.01
N ILE A 90 -14.95 -5.15 -5.70
CA ILE A 90 -14.84 -3.75 -5.31
C ILE A 90 -13.85 -3.08 -6.27
N ASN A 91 -14.30 -2.04 -6.96
CA ASN A 91 -13.47 -1.21 -7.83
C ASN A 91 -13.57 0.25 -7.38
N TYR A 92 -12.43 0.87 -7.10
CA TYR A 92 -12.33 2.30 -6.80
C TYR A 92 -12.00 3.09 -8.06
N THR A 93 -12.27 4.39 -8.05
CA THR A 93 -12.15 5.27 -9.22
C THR A 93 -10.76 5.87 -9.42
N GLY A 94 -9.95 5.89 -8.37
CA GLY A 94 -8.60 6.43 -8.37
C GLY A 94 -7.88 6.07 -7.08
N THR A 95 -6.56 6.18 -7.12
CA THR A 95 -5.69 5.98 -5.97
C THR A 95 -5.97 7.04 -4.91
N GLU A 96 -6.15 8.31 -5.29
CA GLU A 96 -6.52 9.37 -4.35
C GLU A 96 -7.88 9.12 -3.72
N ASP A 97 -8.84 8.67 -4.51
CA ASP A 97 -10.20 8.39 -4.04
C ASP A 97 -10.19 7.25 -3.03
N TYR A 98 -9.41 6.20 -3.30
CA TYR A 98 -9.20 5.13 -2.34
C TYR A 98 -8.55 5.64 -1.05
N PHE A 99 -7.60 6.58 -1.10
CA PHE A 99 -7.03 7.15 0.12
C PHE A 99 -7.86 8.28 0.72
N CYS A 100 -9.12 8.46 0.32
CA CYS A 100 -10.03 9.52 0.80
C CYS A 100 -9.52 10.95 0.52
N GLY A 101 -8.71 11.11 -0.52
CA GLY A 101 -8.41 12.39 -1.14
C GLY A 101 -9.43 12.74 -2.23
N SER A 102 -9.11 13.76 -3.00
CA SER A 102 -9.79 14.13 -4.24
C SER A 102 -8.91 15.11 -5.01
N TYR A 103 -9.18 15.29 -6.31
CA TYR A 103 -8.53 16.30 -7.15
C TYR A 103 -6.99 16.26 -7.05
N ALA A 104 -6.40 15.08 -7.23
CA ALA A 104 -4.96 14.86 -7.07
C ALA A 104 -4.38 15.38 -5.74
N PHE A 105 -5.13 15.23 -4.64
CA PHE A 105 -4.81 15.77 -3.32
C PHE A 105 -4.51 17.28 -3.32
N GLY A 106 -5.18 18.04 -4.19
CA GLY A 106 -4.98 19.48 -4.37
C GLY A 106 -3.92 19.85 -5.42
N ASN A 107 -3.25 18.90 -6.07
CA ASN A 107 -2.43 19.22 -7.25
C ASN A 107 -3.28 19.27 -8.54
N ASP A 108 -4.40 19.96 -8.47
CA ASP A 108 -5.33 20.14 -9.58
C ASP A 108 -5.09 21.45 -10.33
N ILE A 109 -6.04 21.80 -11.20
CA ILE A 109 -6.01 23.02 -12.01
C ILE A 109 -6.25 24.32 -11.23
N LEU A 110 -6.58 24.25 -9.93
CA LEU A 110 -6.89 25.40 -9.09
C LEU A 110 -5.80 25.66 -8.05
N LEU A 111 -5.44 24.61 -7.29
CA LEU A 111 -4.54 24.70 -6.15
C LEU A 111 -3.08 24.44 -6.53
N HIS A 112 -2.84 23.67 -7.60
CA HIS A 112 -1.51 23.39 -8.16
C HIS A 112 -0.45 22.95 -7.13
N LYS A 113 -0.90 22.31 -6.04
CA LYS A 113 -0.02 21.89 -4.96
C LYS A 113 -0.64 20.75 -4.15
N TYR A 114 0.10 19.64 -4.06
CA TYR A 114 -0.25 18.55 -3.16
C TYR A 114 -0.36 18.99 -1.70
N GLN A 115 -1.35 18.45 -1.00
CA GLN A 115 -1.58 18.70 0.42
C GLN A 115 -1.54 17.41 1.22
N THR A 116 -0.68 17.37 2.23
CA THR A 116 -0.68 16.27 3.20
C THR A 116 -1.87 16.38 4.13
N PHE A 117 -2.40 15.23 4.57
CA PHE A 117 -3.39 15.15 5.63
C PHE A 117 -3.21 13.86 6.42
N SER A 118 -3.71 13.86 7.66
CA SER A 118 -3.62 12.72 8.57
C SER A 118 -4.94 12.57 9.32
N GLY A 119 -5.75 11.59 8.92
CA GLY A 119 -6.97 11.19 9.61
C GLY A 119 -6.77 9.92 10.44
N LEU A 120 -7.80 9.52 11.21
CA LEU A 120 -7.72 8.29 12.01
C LEU A 120 -7.53 7.02 11.17
N TYR A 121 -8.14 6.98 9.98
CA TYR A 121 -8.19 5.77 9.15
C TYR A 121 -7.58 5.94 7.77
N ALA A 122 -7.29 7.17 7.32
CA ALA A 122 -6.64 7.41 6.05
C ALA A 122 -5.79 8.68 6.10
N GLY A 123 -4.75 8.73 5.27
CA GLY A 123 -3.85 9.88 5.20
C GLY A 123 -2.86 9.78 4.04
N MET A 124 -2.49 10.94 3.50
CA MET A 124 -1.24 11.14 2.78
C MET A 124 -0.34 11.98 3.70
N TYR A 125 0.39 11.31 4.57
CA TYR A 125 1.01 11.98 5.73
C TYR A 125 2.34 12.64 5.41
N ALA A 126 3.00 12.25 4.32
CA ALA A 126 4.26 12.84 3.91
C ALA A 126 4.42 12.87 2.39
N ILE A 127 5.08 13.92 1.92
CA ILE A 127 5.58 14.06 0.55
C ILE A 127 7.08 14.36 0.67
N LEU A 128 7.91 13.55 0.02
CA LEU A 128 9.37 13.66 0.06
C LEU A 128 9.92 13.89 -1.35
N GLY A 129 11.19 14.29 -1.46
CA GLY A 129 11.85 14.46 -2.76
C GLY A 129 11.23 15.54 -3.64
N ASN A 130 10.73 16.62 -3.04
CA ASN A 130 10.18 17.78 -3.73
C ASN A 130 10.81 19.11 -3.28
N ASP A 131 11.98 19.04 -2.64
CA ASP A 131 12.67 20.23 -2.15
C ASP A 131 13.47 20.88 -3.29
N SER A 132 12.99 22.04 -3.73
CA SER A 132 13.64 22.82 -4.79
C SER A 132 14.94 23.49 -4.35
N GLN A 133 15.28 23.45 -3.05
CA GLN A 133 16.56 23.91 -2.52
C GLN A 133 17.67 22.86 -2.63
N GLU A 134 17.33 21.59 -2.85
CA GLU A 134 18.30 20.52 -3.01
C GLU A 134 18.95 20.59 -4.40
N MET A 135 20.29 20.57 -4.44
CA MET A 135 21.07 20.66 -5.69
C MET A 135 20.77 19.51 -6.66
N TYR A 136 20.38 18.35 -6.11
CA TYR A 136 19.87 17.21 -6.84
C TYR A 136 18.47 16.90 -6.32
N ASN A 137 17.45 17.25 -7.11
CA ASN A 137 16.08 16.93 -6.76
C ASN A 137 15.89 15.39 -6.81
N GLY A 138 15.47 14.81 -5.69
CA GLY A 138 15.20 13.39 -5.61
C GLY A 138 13.94 12.99 -6.37
N GLN A 139 13.69 11.69 -6.45
CA GLN A 139 12.40 11.15 -6.88
C GLN A 139 11.30 11.65 -5.92
N GLN A 140 10.26 12.29 -6.43
CA GLN A 140 9.15 12.74 -5.59
C GLN A 140 8.37 11.53 -5.06
N ARG A 141 8.19 11.44 -3.75
CA ARG A 141 7.57 10.29 -3.08
C ARG A 141 6.37 10.70 -2.25
N PHE A 142 5.34 9.87 -2.26
CA PHE A 142 4.09 10.07 -1.53
C PHE A 142 3.89 8.90 -0.58
N LEU A 143 3.67 9.18 0.71
CA LEU A 143 3.45 8.15 1.72
C LEU A 143 2.00 8.21 2.22
N LEU A 144 1.29 7.09 2.05
CA LEU A 144 -0.14 6.97 2.26
C LEU A 144 -0.49 5.80 3.17
N TYR A 145 -1.66 5.87 3.80
CA TYR A 145 -2.28 4.73 4.47
C TYR A 145 -3.80 4.80 4.37
N ARG A 146 -4.44 3.63 4.38
CA ARG A 146 -5.88 3.47 4.63
C ARG A 146 -6.11 2.20 5.44
N PHE A 147 -6.92 2.31 6.49
CA PHE A 147 -7.32 1.23 7.37
C PHE A 147 -8.84 1.08 7.39
N HIS A 148 -9.31 -0.13 7.07
CA HIS A 148 -10.72 -0.49 6.98
C HIS A 148 -11.31 -0.85 8.36
N VAL A 149 -11.14 0.03 9.36
CA VAL A 149 -11.60 -0.25 10.74
C VAL A 149 -13.11 -0.09 10.86
N LYS A 150 -13.70 0.89 10.18
CA LYS A 150 -15.14 1.17 10.20
C LYS A 150 -15.90 0.56 9.01
N ASP A 151 -15.15 0.13 8.00
CA ASP A 151 -15.60 -0.42 6.73
C ASP A 151 -14.82 -1.70 6.36
N PRO A 152 -14.77 -2.72 7.25
CA PRO A 152 -14.00 -3.94 7.02
C PRO A 152 -14.44 -4.68 5.77
N VAL A 153 -13.47 -5.18 5.01
CA VAL A 153 -13.70 -5.94 3.77
C VAL A 153 -13.60 -7.44 4.07
N TYR A 154 -14.73 -8.11 4.16
CA TYR A 154 -14.81 -9.55 4.45
C TYR A 154 -14.69 -10.40 3.18
N PHE A 155 -14.10 -11.58 3.31
CA PHE A 155 -14.05 -12.62 2.28
C PHE A 155 -14.15 -14.01 2.92
N GLN A 156 -14.69 -14.99 2.19
CA GLN A 156 -14.97 -16.34 2.67
C GLN A 156 -13.94 -17.39 2.21
N THR A 157 -13.41 -17.28 1.00
CA THR A 157 -12.55 -18.31 0.40
C THR A 157 -11.23 -17.78 -0.12
N SER A 158 -11.17 -16.53 -0.60
CA SER A 158 -9.90 -15.93 -1.05
C SER A 158 -9.97 -14.41 -1.16
N PHE A 159 -8.80 -13.77 -1.15
CA PHE A 159 -8.66 -12.33 -1.34
C PHE A 159 -7.46 -11.99 -2.23
N ARG A 160 -7.66 -11.03 -3.13
CA ARG A 160 -6.58 -10.38 -3.88
C ARG A 160 -6.88 -8.90 -4.04
N MET A 161 -5.84 -8.08 -3.95
CA MET A 161 -5.92 -6.65 -4.25
C MET A 161 -4.82 -6.24 -5.23
N THR A 162 -5.19 -5.44 -6.23
CA THR A 162 -4.29 -4.81 -7.20
C THR A 162 -4.52 -3.31 -7.25
N MET A 163 -3.55 -2.56 -7.76
CA MET A 163 -3.65 -1.13 -8.00
C MET A 163 -3.04 -0.81 -9.36
N ASP A 164 -3.79 -0.14 -10.23
CA ASP A 164 -3.23 0.27 -11.51
C ASP A 164 -2.20 1.38 -11.33
N ASN A 165 -1.23 1.46 -12.25
CA ASN A 165 -0.27 2.55 -12.32
C ASN A 165 -0.61 3.45 -13.52
N LEU A 166 -1.58 4.34 -13.33
CA LEU A 166 -2.13 5.21 -14.37
C LEU A 166 -2.07 6.67 -13.93
N GLY A 167 -1.85 7.56 -14.88
CA GLY A 167 -2.09 8.98 -14.72
C GLY A 167 -3.08 9.50 -15.75
N TRP A 168 -3.30 10.81 -15.73
CA TRP A 168 -4.28 11.47 -16.61
C TRP A 168 -4.05 11.19 -18.11
N THR A 169 -2.80 11.02 -18.51
CA THR A 169 -2.41 10.79 -19.91
C THR A 169 -2.19 9.32 -20.27
N GLY A 170 -2.52 8.39 -19.38
CA GLY A 170 -2.37 6.95 -19.58
C GLY A 170 -1.39 6.28 -18.61
N ALA A 171 -0.87 5.12 -19.02
CA ALA A 171 -0.04 4.27 -18.16
C ALA A 171 1.27 4.94 -17.72
N ARG A 172 1.64 4.68 -16.47
CA ARG A 172 2.84 5.17 -15.80
C ARG A 172 3.75 4.01 -15.38
N TYR A 173 4.96 4.36 -14.95
CA TYR A 173 6.05 3.44 -14.61
C TYR A 173 6.72 3.88 -13.32
N ASP A 174 5.89 4.17 -12.32
CA ASP A 174 6.32 4.64 -11.02
C ASP A 174 6.64 3.47 -10.08
N ASP A 175 7.37 3.79 -9.02
CA ASP A 175 7.81 2.84 -8.00
C ASP A 175 6.73 2.69 -6.94
N TYR A 176 6.14 1.50 -6.80
CA TYR A 176 5.09 1.24 -5.82
C TYR A 176 5.61 0.30 -4.73
N THR A 177 5.18 0.56 -3.49
CA THR A 177 5.50 -0.27 -2.33
C THR A 177 4.32 -0.29 -1.39
N SER A 178 4.00 -1.44 -0.82
CA SER A 178 2.92 -1.55 0.14
C SER A 178 3.20 -2.56 1.23
N VAL A 179 2.55 -2.35 2.38
CA VAL A 179 2.30 -3.40 3.36
C VAL A 179 0.81 -3.57 3.48
N ALA A 180 0.29 -4.74 3.11
CA ALA A 180 -1.11 -5.11 3.27
C ALA A 180 -1.33 -5.73 4.66
N TYR A 181 -2.45 -5.44 5.30
CA TYR A 181 -2.81 -5.93 6.63
C TYR A 181 -4.17 -6.64 6.58
N TRP A 182 -4.27 -7.82 7.18
CA TRP A 182 -5.53 -8.56 7.22
C TRP A 182 -5.59 -9.51 8.41
N TYR A 183 -6.77 -10.07 8.63
CA TYR A 183 -7.03 -11.08 9.65
C TYR A 183 -7.57 -12.35 8.99
N MET A 184 -7.17 -13.52 9.49
CA MET A 184 -7.64 -14.84 9.02
C MET A 184 -8.13 -15.69 10.21
N GLU A 185 -9.00 -16.66 9.96
CA GLU A 185 -9.42 -17.62 11.00
C GLU A 185 -8.27 -18.50 11.53
N LYS A 186 -7.18 -18.65 10.76
CA LYS A 186 -5.99 -19.43 11.14
C LYS A 186 -4.72 -18.73 10.65
N PRO A 187 -3.56 -18.95 11.31
CA PRO A 187 -2.28 -18.55 10.75
C PRO A 187 -2.06 -19.20 9.39
N SER A 188 -1.65 -18.41 8.40
CA SER A 188 -1.31 -18.88 7.06
C SER A 188 0.07 -18.39 6.63
N ARG A 189 0.67 -19.09 5.67
CA ARG A 189 1.94 -18.67 5.09
C ARG A 189 1.69 -17.48 4.15
N LEU A 190 2.64 -16.55 4.13
CA LEU A 190 2.68 -15.50 3.13
C LEU A 190 2.94 -16.12 1.75
N SER A 191 2.26 -15.60 0.73
CA SER A 191 2.37 -16.05 -0.65
C SER A 191 3.71 -15.68 -1.30
N ALA A 192 4.38 -14.64 -0.80
CA ALA A 192 5.68 -14.19 -1.26
C ALA A 192 6.62 -13.89 -0.08
N GLY A 193 7.91 -14.17 -0.27
CA GLY A 193 8.96 -13.72 0.63
C GLY A 193 9.29 -12.25 0.43
N LEU A 194 10.07 -11.68 1.35
CA LEU A 194 10.62 -10.34 1.17
C LEU A 194 11.62 -10.35 -0.01
N PRO A 195 11.76 -9.23 -0.76
CA PRO A 195 12.82 -9.08 -1.75
C PRO A 195 14.21 -9.21 -1.10
N SER A 196 15.24 -9.36 -1.92
CA SER A 196 16.63 -9.28 -1.45
C SER A 196 16.97 -7.90 -0.90
N ASP A 197 18.09 -7.78 -0.17
CA ASP A 197 18.55 -6.49 0.38
C ASP A 197 18.84 -5.48 -0.73
N GLU A 198 19.44 -5.94 -1.82
CA GLU A 198 19.77 -5.13 -2.98
C GLU A 198 18.52 -4.59 -3.71
N GLU A 199 17.44 -5.38 -3.71
CA GLU A 199 16.16 -5.00 -4.33
C GLU A 199 15.36 -4.05 -3.44
N MET A 200 15.43 -4.18 -2.12
CA MET A 200 14.71 -3.29 -1.19
C MET A 200 15.24 -1.85 -1.17
N ILE A 201 16.46 -1.64 -1.66
CA ILE A 201 17.03 -0.30 -1.78
C ILE A 201 16.45 0.35 -3.04
N MET A 202 15.52 1.29 -2.85
CA MET A 202 15.12 2.22 -3.90
C MET A 202 16.34 3.05 -4.33
N LYS A 203 16.79 2.84 -5.57
CA LYS A 203 17.95 3.50 -6.18
C LYS A 203 17.67 4.94 -6.59
#